data_AF-A0A2H0KNG1-F1
#
_entry.id   AF-A0A2H0KNG1-F1
#
_cell.length_a   1.000
_cell.length_b   1.000
_cell.length_c   1.000
_cell.angle_alpha   90.00
_cell.angle_beta   90.00
_cell.angle_gamma   90.00
#
_symmetry.space_group_name_H-M   'P 1'
#
loop_
_entity.id
_entity.type
_entity.pdbx_description
1 polymer ?
#
loop_
_entity_poly.entity_id
_entity_poly.type
_entity_poly.pdbx_seq_one_letter_code
_entity_poly.pdbx_strand_id
1 'polypeptide(L)'
;MFKNKEKLLWKIFFFILFLSVIQIIGVLLGVQLDELYPIFKLIFLGTPIILVILHSFITLSPMRGVFFLFLAATLGFTSEYFGLKYGQFFGTFYTYSPQITFFTVPIQVILYWAAFIYTGYCITNSFLIWLRVRLPNKQLKMGGCYC
;
A
#
# COMPACT_ATOMS: atom_id res chain seq x y z
N MET A 1 -20.93 9.16 -12.30
CA MET A 1 -19.55 8.71 -12.59
C MET A 1 -18.77 8.29 -11.33
N PHE A 2 -18.80 9.05 -10.23
CA PHE A 2 -18.11 8.69 -8.96
C PHE A 2 -18.62 7.39 -8.32
N LYS A 3 -19.94 7.16 -8.28
CA LYS A 3 -20.57 5.98 -7.67
C LYS A 3 -20.08 4.63 -8.24
N ASN A 4 -19.70 4.57 -9.52
CA ASN A 4 -19.17 3.34 -10.13
C ASN A 4 -17.70 3.09 -9.75
N LYS A 5 -16.90 4.16 -9.61
CA LYS A 5 -15.50 4.06 -9.21
C LYS A 5 -15.38 3.64 -7.74
N GLU A 6 -16.22 4.20 -6.88
CA GLU A 6 -16.28 3.84 -5.46
C GLU A 6 -16.70 2.37 -5.27
N LYS A 7 -17.74 1.91 -5.98
CA LYS A 7 -18.14 0.49 -5.99
C LYS A 7 -16.99 -0.43 -6.40
N LEU A 8 -16.16 -0.02 -7.37
CA LEU A 8 -15.00 -0.80 -7.79
C LEU A 8 -13.95 -0.90 -6.68
N LEU A 9 -13.64 0.21 -6.01
CA LEU A 9 -12.69 0.22 -4.88
C LEU A 9 -13.17 -0.71 -3.76
N TRP A 10 -14.46 -0.64 -3.39
CA TRP A 10 -15.03 -1.53 -2.39
C TRP A 10 -14.98 -3.00 -2.80
N LYS A 11 -15.26 -3.32 -4.07
CA LYS A 11 -15.13 -4.70 -4.57
C LYS A 11 -13.69 -5.21 -4.44
N ILE A 12 -12.71 -4.40 -4.81
CA ILE A 12 -11.28 -4.74 -4.68
C ILE A 12 -10.92 -4.92 -3.20
N PHE A 13 -11.38 -4.03 -2.33
CA PHE A 13 -11.16 -4.13 -0.88
C PHE A 13 -11.75 -5.42 -0.29
N PHE A 14 -13.01 -5.75 -0.59
CA PHE A 14 -13.62 -7.00 -0.14
C PHE A 14 -12.91 -8.24 -0.70
N PHE A 15 -12.41 -8.16 -1.93
CA PHE A 15 -11.61 -9.22 -2.51
C PHE A 15 -10.27 -9.41 -1.77
N ILE A 16 -9.59 -8.32 -1.40
CA ILE A 16 -8.39 -8.39 -0.55
C ILE A 16 -8.72 -9.05 0.80
N LEU A 17 -9.80 -8.62 1.46
CA LEU A 17 -10.24 -9.22 2.73
C LEU A 17 -10.51 -10.72 2.59
N PHE A 18 -11.19 -11.12 1.52
CA PHE A 18 -11.45 -12.52 1.22
C PHE A 18 -10.15 -13.32 1.05
N LEU A 19 -9.19 -12.81 0.28
CA LEU A 19 -7.88 -13.45 0.11
C LEU A 19 -7.09 -13.51 1.41
N SER A 20 -7.15 -12.47 2.25
CA SER A 20 -6.52 -12.45 3.58
C SER A 20 -7.11 -13.53 4.49
N VAL A 21 -8.44 -13.70 4.49
CA VAL A 21 -9.09 -14.76 5.26
C VAL A 21 -8.66 -16.14 4.76
N ILE A 22 -8.60 -16.36 3.43
CA ILE A 22 -8.11 -17.62 2.85
C ILE A 22 -6.67 -17.89 3.29
N GLN A 23 -5.78 -16.90 3.20
CA GLN A 23 -4.38 -17.05 3.61
C GLN A 23 -4.27 -17.39 5.10
N ILE A 24 -5.02 -16.70 5.96
CA ILE A 24 -5.03 -16.96 7.41
C ILE A 24 -5.51 -18.39 7.69
N ILE A 25 -6.59 -18.84 7.06
CA ILE A 25 -7.10 -20.21 7.21
C ILE A 25 -6.07 -21.23 6.72
N GLY A 26 -5.42 -20.98 5.57
CA GLY A 26 -4.35 -21.82 5.06
C GLY A 26 -3.22 -22.00 6.07
N VAL A 27 -2.71 -20.89 6.61
CA VAL A 27 -1.66 -20.92 7.65
C VAL A 27 -2.10 -21.70 8.89
N LEU A 28 -3.35 -21.52 9.35
CA LEU A 28 -3.89 -22.27 10.49
C LEU A 28 -4.00 -23.78 10.24
N LEU A 29 -4.22 -24.19 8.99
CA LEU A 29 -4.23 -25.60 8.57
C LEU A 29 -2.82 -26.14 8.24
N GLY A 30 -1.77 -25.34 8.44
CA GLY A 30 -0.39 -25.70 8.13
C GLY A 30 -0.03 -25.64 6.64
N VAL A 31 -0.85 -24.97 5.81
CA VAL A 31 -0.68 -24.86 4.36
C VAL A 31 -0.30 -23.42 4.00
N GLN A 32 0.93 -23.22 3.51
CA GLN A 32 1.40 -21.91 3.05
C GLN A 32 1.03 -21.69 1.57
N LEU A 33 -0.18 -21.18 1.34
CA LEU A 33 -0.76 -21.04 0.00
C LEU A 33 0.05 -20.14 -0.94
N ASP A 34 0.73 -19.13 -0.41
CA ASP A 34 1.59 -18.21 -1.16
C ASP A 34 2.91 -18.85 -1.60
N GLU A 35 3.41 -19.82 -0.86
CA GLU A 35 4.58 -20.61 -1.29
C GLU A 35 4.19 -21.69 -2.30
N LEU A 36 3.05 -22.35 -2.07
CA LEU A 36 2.54 -23.43 -2.92
C LEU A 36 2.01 -22.95 -4.28
N TYR A 37 1.39 -21.77 -4.32
CA TYR A 37 0.73 -21.26 -5.50
C TYR A 37 1.27 -19.86 -5.87
N PRO A 38 2.24 -19.77 -6.81
CA PRO A 38 2.82 -18.49 -7.22
C PRO A 38 1.80 -17.47 -7.75
N ILE A 39 0.74 -17.95 -8.40
CA ILE A 39 -0.37 -17.12 -8.87
C ILE A 39 -1.14 -16.51 -7.69
N PHE A 40 -1.40 -17.30 -6.64
CA PHE A 40 -2.04 -16.79 -5.44
C PHE A 40 -1.19 -15.70 -4.79
N LYS A 41 0.13 -15.93 -4.65
CA LYS A 41 1.07 -14.93 -4.13
C LYS A 41 1.05 -13.64 -4.95
N LEU A 42 1.09 -13.75 -6.28
CA LEU A 42 1.03 -12.57 -7.17
C LEU A 42 -0.27 -11.79 -6.98
N ILE A 43 -1.41 -12.47 -6.92
CA ILE A 43 -2.72 -11.82 -6.73
C ILE A 43 -2.80 -11.20 -5.33
N PHE A 44 -2.43 -11.94 -4.29
CA PHE A 44 -2.47 -11.50 -2.90
C PHE A 44 -1.61 -10.25 -2.67
N LEU A 45 -0.41 -10.22 -3.26
CA LEU A 45 0.51 -9.10 -3.12
C LEU A 45 0.21 -7.93 -4.06
N GLY A 46 -0.26 -8.22 -5.27
CA GLY A 46 -0.54 -7.22 -6.30
C GLY A 46 -1.83 -6.43 -6.03
N THR A 47 -2.87 -7.08 -5.51
CA THR A 47 -4.19 -6.45 -5.35
C THR A 47 -4.17 -5.23 -4.42
N PRO A 48 -3.50 -5.26 -3.24
CA PRO A 48 -3.35 -4.07 -2.39
C PRO A 48 -2.67 -2.89 -3.09
N ILE A 49 -1.62 -3.16 -3.88
CA ILE A 49 -0.91 -2.12 -4.63
C ILE A 49 -1.83 -1.52 -5.71
N ILE A 50 -2.59 -2.35 -6.42
CA ILE A 50 -3.58 -1.90 -7.41
C ILE A 50 -4.65 -1.02 -6.75
N LEU A 51 -5.16 -1.42 -5.57
CA LEU A 51 -6.14 -0.63 -4.84
C LEU A 51 -5.59 0.75 -4.50
N VAL A 52 -4.35 0.82 -3.99
CA VAL A 52 -3.67 2.08 -3.65
C VAL A 52 -3.49 2.96 -4.88
N ILE A 53 -3.00 2.41 -5.99
CA ILE A 53 -2.83 3.15 -7.25
C ILE A 53 -4.17 3.74 -7.70
N LEU A 54 -5.21 2.90 -7.80
CA LEU A 54 -6.54 3.34 -8.22
C LEU A 54 -7.13 4.39 -7.28
N HIS A 55 -7.03 4.19 -5.98
CA HIS A 55 -7.53 5.13 -4.99
C HIS A 55 -6.80 6.48 -5.10
N SER A 56 -5.47 6.47 -5.22
CA SER A 56 -4.66 7.68 -5.36
C SER A 56 -5.02 8.50 -6.60
N PHE A 57 -5.31 7.85 -7.72
CA PHE A 57 -5.67 8.54 -8.96
C PHE A 57 -7.06 9.18 -8.87
N ILE A 58 -7.97 8.55 -8.12
CA ILE A 58 -9.33 9.07 -7.88
C ILE A 58 -9.29 10.27 -6.93
N THR A 59 -8.45 10.26 -5.90
CA THR A 59 -8.40 11.30 -4.85
C THR A 59 -7.52 12.50 -5.22
N LEU A 60 -6.33 12.25 -5.79
CA LEU A 60 -5.31 13.29 -6.02
C LEU A 60 -5.25 13.82 -7.46
N SER A 61 -5.87 13.13 -8.43
CA SER A 61 -5.62 13.19 -9.89
C SER A 61 -4.40 12.34 -10.32
N PRO A 62 -4.37 11.83 -11.58
CA PRO A 62 -3.32 10.88 -12.01
C PRO A 62 -1.89 11.41 -11.85
N MET A 63 -1.60 12.62 -12.32
CA MET A 63 -0.26 13.24 -12.21
C MET A 63 0.19 13.35 -10.74
N ARG A 64 -0.69 13.84 -9.86
CA ARG A 64 -0.36 14.01 -8.44
C ARG A 64 -0.28 12.67 -7.71
N GLY A 65 -1.11 11.70 -8.08
CA GLY A 65 -1.08 10.34 -7.56
C GLY A 65 0.22 9.61 -7.92
N VAL A 66 0.64 9.68 -9.20
CA VAL A 66 1.93 9.13 -9.64
C VAL A 66 3.08 9.78 -8.89
N PHE A 67 3.11 11.12 -8.82
CA PHE A 67 4.15 11.84 -8.10
C PHE A 67 4.20 11.46 -6.62
N PHE A 68 3.04 11.37 -5.95
CA PHE A 68 2.95 10.97 -4.55
C PHE A 68 3.49 9.55 -4.34
N LEU A 69 3.05 8.58 -5.15
CA LEU A 69 3.48 7.19 -5.03
C LEU A 69 4.96 7.03 -5.33
N PHE A 70 5.50 7.78 -6.29
CA PHE A 70 6.92 7.81 -6.58
C PHE A 70 7.73 8.38 -5.41
N LEU A 71 7.27 9.49 -4.82
CA LEU A 71 7.90 10.07 -3.63
C LEU A 71 7.87 9.10 -2.45
N ALA A 72 6.72 8.47 -2.21
CA ALA A 72 6.53 7.49 -1.14
C ALA A 72 7.41 6.24 -1.33
N ALA A 73 7.47 5.70 -2.54
CA ALA A 73 8.36 4.60 -2.90
C ALA A 73 9.83 4.97 -2.70
N THR A 74 10.23 6.18 -3.12
CA THR A 74 11.61 6.66 -2.96
C THR A 74 11.97 6.81 -1.48
N LEU A 75 11.10 7.43 -0.68
CA LEU A 75 11.31 7.57 0.76
C LEU A 75 11.45 6.20 1.43
N GLY A 76 10.52 5.28 1.17
CA GLY A 76 10.57 3.91 1.67
C GLY A 76 11.82 3.14 1.25
N PHE A 77 12.20 3.24 -0.03
CA PHE A 77 13.44 2.66 -0.53
C PHE A 77 14.65 3.21 0.21
N THR A 78 14.76 4.53 0.37
CA THR A 78 15.89 5.13 1.07
C THR A 78 15.95 4.69 2.53
N SER A 79 14.83 4.72 3.26
CA SER A 79 14.79 4.28 4.66
C SER A 79 15.18 2.80 4.80
N GLU A 80 14.67 1.95 3.92
CA GLU A 80 14.98 0.52 3.93
C GLU A 80 16.44 0.25 3.55
N TYR A 81 16.97 0.95 2.56
CA TYR A 81 18.38 0.81 2.15
C TYR A 81 19.34 1.17 3.28
N PHE A 82 19.11 2.30 3.96
CA PHE A 82 19.89 2.68 5.13
C PHE A 82 19.67 1.70 6.29
N GLY A 83 18.44 1.22 6.48
CA GLY A 83 18.09 0.20 7.47
C GLY A 83 18.86 -1.11 7.27
N LEU A 84 18.97 -1.62 6.05
CA LEU A 84 19.72 -2.85 5.75
C LEU A 84 21.23 -2.66 5.89
N LYS A 85 21.75 -1.48 5.55
CA LYS A 85 23.20 -1.23 5.53
C LYS A 85 23.76 -0.90 6.91
N TYR A 86 22.98 -0.22 7.74
CA TYR A 86 23.45 0.31 9.04
C TYR A 86 22.61 -0.17 10.22
N GLY A 87 21.41 -0.70 9.98
CA GLY A 87 20.55 -1.24 11.03
C GLY A 87 21.10 -2.57 11.53
N GLN A 88 21.57 -2.55 12.77
CA GLN A 88 21.94 -3.75 13.52
C GLN A 88 20.99 -3.87 14.70
N PHE A 89 20.35 -5.03 14.84
CA PHE A 89 19.44 -5.29 15.95
C PHE A 89 19.95 -6.52 16.70
N PHE A 90 20.20 -6.38 18.01
CA PHE A 90 20.81 -7.45 18.83
C PHE A 90 22.11 -8.05 18.26
N GLY A 91 22.94 -7.22 17.62
CA GLY A 91 24.22 -7.65 17.09
C GLY A 91 24.17 -8.33 15.71
N THR A 92 22.98 -8.55 15.14
CA THR A 92 22.81 -9.14 13.80
C THR A 92 22.27 -8.13 12.80
N PHE A 93 22.60 -8.36 11.52
CA PHE A 93 22.05 -7.61 10.41
C PHE A 93 20.80 -8.32 9.90
N TYR A 94 19.74 -7.55 9.70
CA TYR A 94 18.55 -8.06 9.04
C TYR A 94 18.83 -8.22 7.53
N THR A 95 18.52 -9.39 6.99
CA THR A 95 18.69 -9.69 5.57
C THR A 95 17.42 -10.32 5.00
N TYR A 96 17.10 -9.95 3.77
CA TYR A 96 16.02 -10.59 3.03
C TYR A 96 16.47 -11.90 2.39
N SER A 97 15.56 -12.87 2.31
CA SER A 97 15.74 -14.06 1.48
C SER A 97 15.96 -13.68 0.00
N PRO A 98 16.66 -14.51 -0.80
CA PRO A 98 16.91 -14.21 -2.21
C PRO A 98 15.63 -13.93 -2.98
N GLN A 99 15.54 -12.73 -3.58
CA GLN A 99 14.40 -12.28 -4.37
C GLN A 99 14.80 -11.12 -5.29
N ILE A 100 13.87 -10.66 -6.13
CA ILE A 100 14.12 -9.54 -7.03
C ILE A 100 14.31 -8.26 -6.22
N THR A 101 15.50 -7.67 -6.35
CA THR A 101 15.95 -6.52 -5.58
C THR A 101 16.32 -5.35 -6.48
N PHE A 102 16.19 -4.15 -5.94
CA PHE A 102 16.82 -2.95 -6.45
C PHE A 102 17.92 -2.55 -5.45
N PHE A 103 19.18 -2.64 -5.89
CA PHE A 103 20.34 -2.69 -4.98
C PHE A 103 20.22 -3.84 -3.98
N THR A 104 19.94 -3.55 -2.72
CA THR A 104 19.77 -4.52 -1.63
C THR A 104 18.32 -4.62 -1.15
N VAL A 105 17.45 -3.74 -1.63
CA VAL A 105 16.06 -3.64 -1.15
C VAL A 105 15.14 -4.41 -2.10
N PRO A 106 14.31 -5.34 -1.61
CA PRO A 106 13.34 -6.05 -2.44
C PRO A 106 12.35 -5.10 -3.11
N ILE A 107 12.06 -5.31 -4.39
CA ILE A 107 11.11 -4.43 -5.13
C ILE A 107 9.73 -4.43 -4.46
N GLN A 108 9.30 -5.59 -3.96
CA GLN A 108 8.05 -5.70 -3.20
C GLN A 108 8.02 -4.76 -2.01
N VAL A 109 9.10 -4.68 -1.21
CA VAL A 109 9.18 -3.83 -0.01
C VAL A 109 9.04 -2.36 -0.39
N ILE A 110 9.67 -1.93 -1.49
CA ILE A 110 9.56 -0.55 -2.00
C ILE A 110 8.09 -0.21 -2.34
N LEU A 111 7.39 -1.12 -3.02
CA LEU A 111 5.98 -0.92 -3.37
C LEU A 111 5.07 -0.89 -2.14
N TYR A 112 5.34 -1.73 -1.14
CA TYR A 112 4.58 -1.74 0.11
C TYR A 112 4.84 -0.50 0.97
N TRP A 113 6.05 0.05 0.99
CA TRP A 113 6.30 1.35 1.61
C TRP A 113 5.44 2.46 0.99
N ALA A 114 5.30 2.47 -0.33
CA ALA A 114 4.41 3.42 -1.01
C ALA A 114 2.95 3.26 -0.54
N ALA A 115 2.48 2.01 -0.39
CA ALA A 115 1.15 1.71 0.15
C ALA A 115 0.98 2.15 1.62
N PHE A 116 1.97 1.91 2.48
CA PHE A 116 1.92 2.32 3.89
C PHE A 116 1.91 3.84 4.06
N ILE A 117 2.80 4.55 3.36
CA ILE A 117 2.86 6.01 3.41
C ILE A 117 1.55 6.61 2.86
N TYR A 118 1.01 6.07 1.77
CA TYR A 118 -0.28 6.50 1.24
C TYR A 118 -1.45 6.24 2.22
N THR A 119 -1.42 5.11 2.93
CA THR A 119 -2.42 4.80 3.96
C THR A 119 -2.31 5.77 5.12
N GLY A 120 -1.09 6.08 5.59
CA GLY A 120 -0.86 7.10 6.62
C GLY A 120 -1.33 8.49 6.19
N TYR A 121 -1.10 8.87 4.93
CA TYR A 121 -1.66 10.09 4.33
C TYR A 121 -3.19 10.09 4.37
N CYS A 122 -3.83 8.97 4.01
CA CYS A 122 -5.29 8.88 4.07
C CYS A 122 -5.80 9.08 5.50
N ILE A 123 -5.27 8.29 6.45
CA ILE A 123 -5.66 8.35 7.87
C ILE A 123 -5.49 9.77 8.42
N THR A 124 -4.34 10.40 8.17
CA THR A 124 -4.04 11.76 8.65
C THR A 124 -5.06 12.75 8.11
N ASN A 125 -5.41 12.67 6.83
CA ASN A 125 -6.42 13.55 6.24
C ASN A 125 -7.82 13.29 6.81
N SER A 126 -8.23 12.04 7.01
CA SER A 126 -9.53 11.72 7.60
C SER A 126 -9.63 12.33 9.00
N PHE A 127 -8.56 12.25 9.80
CA PHE A 127 -8.50 12.88 11.13
C PHE A 127 -8.56 14.42 11.06
N LEU A 128 -7.83 15.05 10.14
CA LEU A 128 -7.86 16.51 9.97
C LEU A 128 -9.24 17.02 9.55
N ILE A 129 -9.93 16.28 8.67
CA ILE A 129 -11.32 16.57 8.26
C ILE A 129 -12.25 16.45 9.47
N TRP A 130 -12.11 15.37 10.25
CA TRP A 130 -12.93 15.14 11.44
C TRP A 130 -12.75 16.26 12.48
N LEU A 131 -11.52 16.73 12.69
CA LEU A 131 -11.21 17.87 13.57
C LEU A 131 -11.61 19.23 13.01
N ARG A 132 -12.18 19.30 11.80
CA ARG A 132 -12.55 20.55 11.10
C ARG A 132 -11.40 21.55 10.96
N VAL A 133 -10.16 21.06 10.98
CA VAL A 133 -8.99 21.88 10.65
C VAL A 133 -9.15 22.29 9.19
N ARG A 134 -9.16 23.61 8.90
CA ARG A 134 -9.32 24.11 7.53
C ARG A 134 -8.19 23.55 6.67
N LEU A 135 -8.48 22.52 5.88
CA LEU A 135 -7.59 22.05 4.84
C LEU A 135 -7.44 23.17 3.79
N PRO A 136 -6.22 23.39 3.25
CA PRO A 136 -5.99 24.44 2.27
C PRO A 136 -6.78 24.16 0.99
N ASN A 137 -7.90 24.88 0.86
CA ASN A 137 -8.62 25.25 -0.34
C ASN A 137 -8.57 24.25 -1.52
N LYS A 138 -9.21 23.09 -1.36
CA LYS A 138 -9.94 22.45 -2.46
C LYS A 138 -11.39 22.38 -2.03
N GLN A 139 -12.21 23.14 -2.72
CA GLN A 139 -13.67 23.14 -2.70
C GLN A 139 -14.22 21.85 -2.07
N LEU A 140 -14.86 21.99 -0.90
CA LEU A 140 -15.84 21.06 -0.34
C LEU A 140 -17.00 20.91 -1.33
N LYS A 141 -16.73 20.37 -2.53
CA LYS A 141 -17.77 19.93 -3.45
C LYS A 141 -18.33 18.66 -2.84
N MET A 142 -19.52 18.77 -2.27
CA MET A 142 -20.36 17.63 -1.92
C MET A 142 -20.40 16.68 -3.14
N GLY A 143 -19.60 15.61 -3.14
CA GLY A 143 -19.44 14.70 -4.27
C GLY A 143 -18.01 14.23 -4.61
N GLY A 144 -16.96 14.74 -3.96
CA GLY A 144 -15.59 14.20 -4.07
C GLY A 144 -15.38 12.92 -3.24
N CYS A 145 -14.52 12.01 -3.71
CA CYS A 145 -14.00 10.91 -2.89
C CYS A 145 -12.95 11.50 -1.94
N TYR A 146 -13.27 11.55 -0.65
CA TYR A 146 -12.34 11.99 0.39
C TYR A 146 -11.51 10.79 0.86
N CYS A 147 -10.27 11.04 1.26
CA CYS A 147 -9.51 10.10 2.06
C CYS A 147 -10.02 10.12 3.50
#